data_AF-A0A966JLA7-F1
#
_entry.id   AF-A0A966JLA7-F1
#
_cell.length_a   1.000
_cell.length_b   1.000
_cell.length_c   1.000
_cell.angle_alpha   90.00
_cell.angle_beta   90.00
_cell.angle_gamma   90.00
#
_symmetry.space_group_name_H-M   'P 1'
#
loop_
_entity.id
_entity.type
_entity.pdbx_description
1 polymer ?
#
loop_
_entity_poly.entity_id
_entity_poly.type
_entity_poly.pdbx_seq_one_letter_code
_entity_poly.pdbx_strand_id
1 'polypeptide(L)'
;MRTSLFISIVLSVSLAPTSLANSDCENVGLDYIKALNSFESSPGKSNDFYKQLIQLRKNADKLRSACIKNINTDFKNELRVINAKYSNKESTKGDMLSQRTKKNSEISAATLERDRRLKILNVIPELPEKPIKTKFQKQKP
;
A
#
# COMPACT_ATOMS: atom_id res chain seq x y z
N MET A 1 1.36 -49.15 43.93
CA MET A 1 0.56 -48.60 42.81
C MET A 1 0.19 -47.16 43.12
N ARG A 2 0.72 -46.19 42.35
CA ARG A 2 0.19 -44.84 42.09
C ARG A 2 1.24 -44.08 41.26
N THR A 3 1.17 -44.22 39.94
CA THR A 3 1.92 -43.38 38.99
C THR A 3 1.07 -42.16 38.68
N SER A 4 1.43 -41.01 39.25
CA SER A 4 0.79 -39.74 38.92
C SER A 4 1.59 -39.08 37.80
N LEU A 5 1.05 -39.13 36.59
CA LEU A 5 1.60 -38.51 35.39
C LEU A 5 1.21 -37.02 35.41
N PHE A 6 2.17 -36.12 35.60
CA PHE A 6 1.95 -34.69 35.38
C PHE A 6 2.14 -34.39 33.89
N ILE A 7 1.03 -34.14 33.19
CA ILE A 7 1.04 -33.67 31.80
C ILE A 7 1.18 -32.15 31.82
N SER A 8 2.40 -31.66 31.60
CA SER A 8 2.65 -30.24 31.34
C SER A 8 2.19 -29.90 29.92
N ILE A 9 1.04 -29.24 29.80
CA ILE A 9 0.59 -28.65 28.55
C ILE A 9 1.42 -27.38 28.33
N VAL A 10 2.54 -27.52 27.59
CA VAL A 10 3.25 -26.36 27.04
C VAL A 10 2.37 -25.82 25.92
N LEU A 11 1.60 -24.79 26.24
CA LEU A 11 0.82 -24.03 25.27
C LEU A 11 1.81 -23.21 24.43
N SER A 12 2.36 -23.85 23.40
CA SER A 12 3.15 -23.21 22.36
C SER A 12 2.26 -22.21 21.64
N VAL A 13 2.20 -20.97 22.13
CA VAL A 13 1.62 -19.86 21.36
C VAL A 13 2.57 -19.64 20.20
N SER A 14 2.33 -20.34 19.09
CA SER A 14 2.88 -20.01 17.80
C SER A 14 2.42 -18.58 17.49
N LEU A 15 3.28 -17.60 17.76
CA LEU A 15 3.25 -16.32 17.08
C LEU A 15 3.49 -16.63 15.60
N ALA A 16 2.41 -16.97 14.90
CA ALA A 16 2.42 -16.91 13.45
C ALA A 16 2.83 -15.48 13.08
N PRO A 17 3.83 -15.29 12.19
CA PRO A 17 4.07 -13.98 11.63
C PRO A 17 2.74 -13.55 11.04
N THR A 18 2.18 -12.45 11.55
CA THR A 18 1.06 -11.78 10.92
C THR A 18 1.53 -11.49 9.51
N SER A 19 1.08 -12.30 8.56
CA SER A 19 1.20 -12.01 7.15
C SER A 19 0.66 -10.60 7.02
N LEU A 20 1.58 -9.67 6.75
CA LEU A 20 1.30 -8.28 6.45
C LEU A 20 0.08 -8.31 5.55
N ALA A 21 -1.08 -7.89 6.07
CA ALA A 21 -2.33 -7.95 5.33
C ALA A 21 -2.00 -7.39 3.95
N ASN A 22 -2.21 -8.21 2.90
CA ASN A 22 -2.09 -7.74 1.53
C ASN A 22 -2.94 -6.49 1.48
N SER A 23 -2.28 -5.33 1.46
CA SER A 23 -2.99 -4.08 1.33
C SER A 23 -3.54 -4.13 -0.07
N ASP A 24 -4.86 -4.18 -0.22
CA ASP A 24 -5.51 -4.18 -1.53
C ASP A 24 -5.20 -2.85 -2.21
N CYS A 25 -4.05 -2.81 -2.89
CA CYS A 25 -3.49 -1.63 -3.53
C CYS A 25 -4.38 -1.13 -4.68
N GLU A 26 -5.25 -2.01 -5.19
CA GLU A 26 -6.22 -1.71 -6.23
C GLU A 26 -7.35 -0.78 -5.76
N ASN A 27 -7.70 -0.82 -4.46
CA ASN A 27 -8.85 -0.09 -3.91
C ASN A 27 -8.46 1.05 -2.97
N VAL A 28 -7.18 1.45 -2.97
CA VAL A 28 -6.68 2.51 -2.09
C VAL A 28 -7.42 3.82 -2.35
N GLY A 29 -7.96 4.38 -1.28
CA GLY A 29 -8.66 5.66 -1.32
C GLY A 29 -10.09 5.61 -1.86
N LEU A 30 -10.60 4.45 -2.27
CA LEU A 30 -11.96 4.31 -2.80
C LEU A 30 -13.03 4.75 -1.79
N ASP A 31 -12.88 4.38 -0.53
CA ASP A 31 -13.80 4.80 0.54
C ASP A 31 -13.74 6.31 0.78
N TYR A 32 -12.54 6.90 0.71
CA TYR A 32 -12.37 8.35 0.81
C TYR A 32 -13.03 9.07 -0.37
N ILE A 33 -12.83 8.59 -1.61
CA ILE A 33 -13.40 9.19 -2.81
C ILE A 33 -14.94 9.13 -2.76
N LYS A 34 -15.51 7.98 -2.36
CA LYS A 34 -16.96 7.84 -2.18
C LYS A 34 -17.51 8.81 -1.13
N ALA A 35 -16.83 8.92 0.00
CA ALA A 35 -17.21 9.86 1.05
C ALA A 35 -17.07 11.32 0.59
N LEU A 36 -16.02 11.65 -0.17
CA LEU A 36 -15.79 12.99 -0.69
C LEU A 36 -16.91 13.42 -1.64
N ASN A 37 -17.26 12.57 -2.62
CA ASN A 37 -18.37 12.84 -3.55
C ASN A 37 -19.70 13.05 -2.81
N SER A 38 -19.93 12.26 -1.76
CA SER A 38 -21.13 12.38 -0.92
C SER A 38 -21.15 13.69 -0.11
N PHE A 39 -19.98 14.15 0.35
CA PHE A 39 -19.84 15.42 1.08
C PHE A 39 -20.03 16.64 0.18
N GLU A 40 -19.48 16.61 -1.03
CA GLU A 40 -19.64 17.70 -2.00
C GLU A 40 -21.08 17.84 -2.50
N SER A 41 -21.80 16.71 -2.61
CA SER A 41 -23.19 16.68 -3.06
C SER A 41 -24.22 16.98 -1.95
N SER A 42 -23.79 17.08 -0.68
CA SER A 42 -24.72 17.21 0.45
C SER A 42 -25.13 18.68 0.70
N PRO A 43 -26.46 18.99 0.71
CA PRO A 43 -26.97 20.31 1.05
C PRO A 43 -26.86 20.52 2.56
N GLY A 44 -25.69 20.96 3.03
CA GLY A 44 -25.40 21.14 4.45
C GLY A 44 -24.17 20.33 4.87
N LYS A 45 -22.99 20.83 4.49
CA LYS A 45 -21.69 20.24 4.84
C LYS A 45 -21.53 20.15 6.37
N SER A 46 -21.78 18.96 6.93
CA SER A 46 -21.68 18.71 8.38
C SER A 46 -20.22 18.70 8.85
N ASN A 47 -19.96 19.30 10.02
CA ASN A 47 -18.63 19.25 10.65
C ASN A 47 -18.23 17.82 11.06
N ASP A 48 -19.18 16.98 11.47
CA ASP A 48 -18.85 15.60 11.84
C ASP A 48 -18.57 14.74 10.61
N PHE A 49 -19.27 15.00 9.50
CA PHE A 49 -18.92 14.37 8.23
C PHE A 49 -17.53 14.82 7.75
N TYR A 50 -17.18 16.10 7.92
CA TYR A 50 -15.83 16.59 7.62
C TYR A 50 -14.74 15.91 8.46
N LYS A 51 -14.98 15.64 9.75
CA LYS A 51 -14.04 14.86 10.59
C LYS A 51 -13.86 13.42 10.07
N GLN A 52 -14.95 12.78 9.64
CA GLN A 52 -14.88 11.44 9.06
C GLN A 52 -14.07 11.43 7.76
N LEU A 53 -14.22 12.43 6.89
CA LEU A 53 -13.41 12.60 5.68
C LEU A 53 -11.92 12.72 5.99
N ILE A 54 -11.55 13.51 7.01
CA ILE A 54 -10.15 13.63 7.43
C ILE A 54 -9.59 12.26 7.83
N GLN A 55 -10.36 11.48 8.60
CA GLN A 55 -9.90 10.16 9.03
C GLN A 55 -9.77 9.18 7.86
N LEU A 56 -10.73 9.18 6.94
CA LEU A 56 -10.68 8.35 5.73
C LEU A 56 -9.49 8.74 4.84
N ARG A 57 -9.19 10.04 4.68
CA ARG A 57 -8.01 10.50 3.94
C ARG A 57 -6.72 10.00 4.57
N LYS A 58 -6.57 10.17 5.89
CA LYS A 58 -5.38 9.68 6.62
C LYS A 58 -5.17 8.17 6.44
N ASN A 59 -6.26 7.39 6.50
CA ASN A 59 -6.21 5.95 6.29
C ASN A 59 -5.81 5.62 4.85
N ALA A 60 -6.40 6.31 3.87
CA ALA A 60 -6.04 6.16 2.46
C ALA A 60 -4.55 6.49 2.22
N ASP A 61 -4.04 7.59 2.78
CA ASP A 61 -2.63 7.99 2.63
C ASP A 61 -1.69 6.94 3.23
N LYS A 62 -2.04 6.39 4.41
CA LYS A 62 -1.27 5.32 5.05
C LYS A 62 -1.23 4.06 4.19
N LEU A 63 -2.38 3.64 3.66
CA LEU A 63 -2.49 2.47 2.78
C LEU A 63 -1.71 2.68 1.48
N ARG A 64 -1.85 3.86 0.86
CA ARG A 64 -1.09 4.23 -0.35
C ARG A 64 0.41 4.16 -0.11
N SER A 65 0.87 4.72 0.99
CA SER A 65 2.29 4.70 1.36
C SER A 65 2.80 3.27 1.59
N ALA A 66 2.00 2.41 2.23
CA ALA A 66 2.32 0.99 2.41
C ALA A 66 2.42 0.26 1.06
N CYS A 67 1.47 0.50 0.15
CA CYS A 67 1.50 -0.08 -1.20
C CYS A 67 2.74 0.33 -2.01
N ILE A 68 3.12 1.62 -1.97
CA ILE A 68 4.35 2.09 -2.61
C ILE A 68 5.59 1.38 -2.05
N LYS A 69 5.64 1.18 -0.72
CA LYS A 69 6.74 0.43 -0.09
C LYS A 69 6.77 -1.02 -0.55
N ASN A 70 5.63 -1.68 -0.64
CA ASN A 70 5.55 -3.07 -1.09
C ASN A 70 5.99 -3.21 -2.55
N ILE A 71 5.47 -2.38 -3.46
CA ILE A 71 5.88 -2.37 -4.88
C ILE A 71 7.40 -2.18 -5.02
N ASN A 72 7.98 -1.23 -4.28
CA ASN A 72 9.41 -0.99 -4.31
C ASN A 72 10.23 -2.14 -3.70
N THR A 73 9.66 -2.84 -2.72
CA THR A 73 10.30 -4.01 -2.09
C THR A 73 10.30 -5.20 -3.04
N ASP A 74 9.17 -5.47 -3.69
CA ASP A 74 9.02 -6.50 -4.73
C ASP A 74 10.05 -6.26 -5.86
N PHE A 75 10.11 -5.02 -6.36
CA PHE A 75 11.06 -4.64 -7.40
C PHE A 75 12.52 -4.87 -6.96
N LYS A 76 12.89 -4.49 -5.73
CA LYS A 76 14.25 -4.75 -5.20
C LYS A 76 14.54 -6.24 -5.11
N ASN A 77 13.57 -7.05 -4.71
CA ASN A 77 13.73 -8.50 -4.64
C ASN A 77 13.89 -9.11 -6.03
N GLU A 78 13.10 -8.67 -7.00
CA GLU A 78 13.21 -9.10 -8.39
C GLU A 78 14.58 -8.74 -8.99
N LEU A 79 15.08 -7.53 -8.74
CA LEU A 79 16.44 -7.16 -9.13
C LEU A 79 17.52 -8.05 -8.50
N ARG A 80 17.35 -8.47 -7.25
CA ARG A 80 18.28 -9.42 -6.61
C ARG A 80 18.26 -10.78 -7.30
N VAL A 81 17.08 -11.28 -7.64
CA VAL A 81 16.91 -12.55 -8.37
C VAL A 81 17.55 -12.46 -9.76
N ILE A 82 17.28 -11.40 -10.52
CA ILE A 82 17.89 -11.17 -11.84
C ILE A 82 19.42 -11.09 -11.71
N ASN A 83 19.93 -10.31 -10.76
CA ASN A 83 21.38 -10.19 -10.58
C ASN A 83 22.04 -11.53 -10.23
N ALA A 84 21.43 -12.32 -9.34
CA ALA A 84 21.93 -13.65 -8.99
C ALA A 84 21.90 -14.62 -10.19
N LYS A 85 20.85 -14.58 -11.02
CA LYS A 85 20.71 -15.39 -12.23
C LYS A 85 21.85 -15.18 -13.23
N TYR A 86 22.42 -13.97 -13.26
CA TYR A 86 23.48 -13.57 -14.19
C TYR A 86 24.85 -13.34 -13.51
N SER A 87 25.02 -13.65 -12.20
CA SER A 87 26.27 -13.34 -11.48
C SER A 87 27.37 -14.37 -11.69
N ASN A 88 27.02 -15.60 -12.09
CA ASN A 88 27.97 -16.71 -12.19
C ASN A 88 27.84 -17.39 -13.56
N LYS A 89 28.80 -17.14 -14.45
CA LYS A 89 29.10 -18.02 -15.59
C LYS A 89 30.47 -17.69 -16.16
N GLU A 90 31.42 -18.62 -15.99
CA GLU A 90 32.54 -18.74 -16.91
C GLU A 90 31.95 -18.90 -18.31
N SER A 91 32.17 -17.91 -19.18
CA SER A 91 31.55 -17.91 -20.51
C SER A 91 32.41 -17.14 -21.51
N THR A 92 32.23 -17.45 -22.79
CA THR A 92 32.98 -16.79 -23.87
C THR A 92 32.56 -15.32 -24.00
N LYS A 93 33.36 -14.49 -24.68
CA LYS A 93 33.02 -13.06 -24.90
C LYS A 93 31.65 -12.85 -25.53
N GLY A 94 31.24 -13.71 -26.47
CA GLY A 94 29.92 -13.66 -27.10
C GLY A 94 28.78 -13.99 -26.13
N ASP A 95 28.98 -14.98 -25.27
CA ASP A 95 28.01 -15.36 -24.24
C ASP A 95 27.86 -14.27 -23.18
N MET A 96 28.95 -13.61 -22.79
CA MET A 96 28.92 -12.48 -21.86
C MET A 96 28.08 -11.31 -22.41
N LEU A 97 28.23 -10.99 -23.70
CA LEU A 97 27.42 -9.96 -24.36
C LEU A 97 25.94 -10.37 -24.38
N SER A 98 25.63 -11.60 -24.78
CA SER A 98 24.26 -12.12 -24.82
C SER A 98 23.60 -12.11 -23.43
N GLN A 99 24.32 -12.55 -22.39
CA GLN A 99 23.84 -12.53 -21.01
C GLN A 99 23.61 -11.11 -20.50
N ARG A 100 24.50 -10.17 -20.83
CA ARG A 100 24.32 -8.76 -20.47
C ARG A 100 23.07 -8.17 -21.12
N THR A 101 22.85 -8.45 -22.39
CA THR A 101 21.64 -8.00 -23.11
C THR A 101 20.37 -8.57 -22.48
N LYS A 102 20.36 -9.89 -22.17
CA LYS A 102 19.22 -10.53 -21.49
C LYS A 102 18.96 -9.96 -20.10
N LYS A 103 20.02 -9.80 -19.30
CA LYS A 103 19.94 -9.15 -17.98
C LYS A 103 19.32 -7.76 -18.07
N ASN A 104 19.81 -6.93 -18.99
CA ASN A 104 19.29 -5.58 -19.19
C ASN A 104 17.81 -5.60 -19.60
N SER A 105 17.43 -6.51 -20.50
CA SER A 105 16.03 -6.66 -20.92
C SER A 105 15.12 -7.08 -19.76
N GLU A 106 15.56 -7.99 -18.88
CA GLU A 106 14.80 -8.39 -17.70
C GLU A 106 14.67 -7.24 -16.69
N ILE A 107 15.75 -6.48 -16.46
CA ILE A 107 15.70 -5.28 -15.60
C ILE A 107 14.73 -4.24 -16.17
N SER A 108 14.75 -4.01 -17.49
CA SER A 108 13.82 -3.09 -18.14
C SER A 108 12.36 -3.55 -17.99
N ALA A 109 12.09 -4.86 -18.16
CA ALA A 109 10.75 -5.41 -17.96
C ALA A 109 10.26 -5.23 -16.52
N ALA A 110 11.10 -5.56 -15.53
CA ALA A 110 10.79 -5.36 -14.10
C ALA A 110 10.54 -3.87 -13.77
N THR A 111 11.30 -2.97 -14.39
CA THR A 111 11.12 -1.52 -14.22
C THR A 111 9.78 -1.05 -14.78
N LEU A 112 9.41 -1.51 -15.98
CA LEU A 112 8.13 -1.17 -16.60
C LEU A 112 6.95 -1.66 -15.76
N GLU A 113 7.04 -2.87 -15.20
CA GLU A 113 5.97 -3.42 -14.35
C GLU A 113 5.85 -2.65 -13.03
N ARG A 114 6.98 -2.29 -12.41
CA ARG A 114 6.96 -1.41 -11.23
C ARG A 114 6.26 -0.09 -11.54
N ASP A 115 6.61 0.55 -12.64
CA ASP A 115 6.04 1.84 -13.03
C ASP A 115 4.56 1.73 -13.37
N ARG A 116 4.15 0.63 -14.03
CA ARG A 116 2.73 0.32 -14.26
C ARG A 116 1.96 0.20 -12.95
N ARG A 117 2.48 -0.55 -11.97
CA ARG A 117 1.87 -0.72 -10.64
C ARG A 117 1.79 0.61 -9.88
N LEU A 118 2.84 1.44 -9.95
CA LEU A 118 2.83 2.77 -9.34
C LEU A 118 1.83 3.73 -10.00
N LYS A 119 1.66 3.64 -11.32
CA LYS A 119 0.70 4.48 -12.07
C LYS A 119 -0.76 4.12 -11.74
N ILE A 120 -1.04 2.85 -11.45
CA ILE A 120 -2.39 2.39 -11.08
C ILE A 120 -2.76 2.80 -9.66
N LEU A 121 -1.80 3.07 -8.78
CA LEU A 121 -2.09 3.60 -7.45
C LEU A 121 -2.76 4.97 -7.57
N ASN A 122 -4.07 4.98 -7.33
CA ASN A 122 -4.89 6.18 -7.35
C ASN A 122 -4.25 7.31 -6.55
N VAL A 123 -4.23 8.50 -7.14
CA VAL A 123 -3.88 9.73 -6.42
C VAL A 123 -5.06 10.06 -5.52
N ILE A 124 -4.79 10.25 -4.22
CA ILE A 124 -5.82 10.59 -3.25
C ILE A 124 -6.13 12.08 -3.40
N PRO A 125 -7.39 12.46 -3.71
CA PRO A 125 -7.78 13.86 -3.86
C PRO A 125 -7.54 14.67 -2.58
N GLU A 126 -7.39 15.99 -2.72
CA GLU A 126 -7.24 16.88 -1.58
C GLU A 126 -8.53 16.99 -0.75
N LEU A 127 -8.39 17.48 0.49
CA LEU A 127 -9.55 17.74 1.33
C LEU A 127 -10.29 18.98 0.81
N PRO A 128 -11.63 18.98 0.80
CA PRO A 128 -12.40 20.16 0.49
C PRO A 128 -12.28 21.19 1.62
N GLU A 129 -12.67 22.44 1.36
CA GLU A 129 -12.67 23.47 2.40
C GLU A 129 -13.57 23.08 3.58
N LYS A 130 -13.08 23.41 4.79
CA LYS A 130 -13.83 23.15 6.02
C LYS A 130 -15.13 23.96 6.00
N PRO A 131 -16.28 23.35 6.33
CA PRO A 131 -17.54 24.07 6.39
C PRO A 131 -17.48 25.20 7.43
N ILE A 132 -17.58 26.44 6.95
CA ILE A 132 -17.63 27.63 7.78
C ILE A 132 -19.01 27.67 8.44
N LYS A 133 -19.05 27.76 9.77
CA LYS A 133 -20.31 28.02 10.48
C LYS A 133 -20.79 29.41 10.04
N THR A 134 -21.86 29.49 9.26
CA THR A 134 -22.59 30.75 9.04
C THR A 134 -23.06 31.21 10.41
N LYS A 135 -22.36 32.18 11.00
CA LYS A 135 -22.84 32.89 12.17
C LYS A 135 -24.09 33.62 11.71
N PHE A 136 -25.26 33.15 12.10
CA PHE A 136 -26.50 33.94 11.98
C PHE A 136 -26.22 35.27 12.67
N GLN A 137 -26.07 36.33 11.89
CA GLN A 137 -26.12 37.67 12.43
C GLN A 137 -27.53 37.82 12.99
N LYS A 138 -27.64 37.86 14.31
CA LYS A 138 -28.87 38.27 14.99
C LYS A 138 -29.22 39.66 14.44
N GLN A 139 -30.24 39.73 13.59
CA GLN A 139 -30.90 41.00 13.33
C GLN A 139 -31.43 41.47 14.69
N LYS A 140 -30.85 42.58 15.17
CA LYS A 140 -31.29 43.25 16.38
C LYS A 140 -32.59 44.00 16.02
N PRO A 141 -33.65 43.89 16.83
CA PRO A 141 -34.94 44.54 16.55
C PRO A 141 -34.83 46.05 16.53
#